data_AF-A0A7V6SGG6-F1
#
_entry.id   AF-A0A7V6SGG6-F1
#
_cell.length_a   1.000
_cell.length_b   1.000
_cell.length_c   1.000
_cell.angle_alpha   90.00
_cell.angle_beta   90.00
_cell.angle_gamma   90.00
#
_symmetry.space_group_name_H-M   'P 1'
#
loop_
_entity.id
_entity.type
_entity.pdbx_description
1 polymer ?
#
loop_
_entity_poly.entity_id
_entity_poly.type
_entity_poly.pdbx_seq_one_letter_code
_entity_poly.pdbx_strand_id
1 'polypeptide(L)'
;MLLFEYDAGHLYAARLGTTPSREVDPEVMDAVRDSVLEIVGRPLFPVQWQGSEGTHAAPAEPHRLVAMDPSGQVVSVEVLGALDSVSLVAALARSGRTAGLGWVDLAAMYPRGAGAFRRDWNAFRESLPPRPIPGPRLYVVTGAIHHDVRPALEMLADSGVEVYEVAQRESTDGRTFVEITEPFRVTIPTVSAVAALSAGHRPDLVAVGDEQVQRVLTAIPDGGAPVGPEGAPRVSDGGAPVGPEGAPR
;
A
#
# COMPACT_ATOMS: atom_id res chain seq x y z
N MET A 1 6.42 -14.64 22.78
CA MET A 1 6.28 -14.05 24.13
C MET A 1 5.39 -14.96 24.96
N LEU A 2 5.68 -15.18 26.25
CA LEU A 2 4.87 -16.02 27.15
C LEU A 2 4.20 -15.14 28.22
N LEU A 3 2.90 -15.30 28.39
CA LEU A 3 2.07 -14.46 29.27
C LEU A 3 1.37 -15.35 30.31
N PHE A 4 1.42 -14.95 31.59
CA PHE A 4 0.90 -15.69 32.73
C PHE A 4 -0.04 -14.79 33.58
N GLU A 5 -1.18 -15.31 34.02
CA GLU A 5 -2.10 -14.73 35.01
C GLU A 5 -1.73 -15.31 36.37
N TYR A 6 -1.68 -14.50 37.42
CA TYR A 6 -1.26 -14.96 38.75
C TYR A 6 -2.46 -14.92 39.70
N ASP A 7 -2.82 -16.07 40.29
CA ASP A 7 -3.91 -16.20 41.26
C ASP A 7 -3.48 -17.10 42.43
N ALA A 8 -3.94 -16.81 43.65
CA ALA A 8 -3.68 -17.59 44.87
C ALA A 8 -2.28 -18.25 45.01
N GLY A 9 -1.19 -17.53 44.70
CA GLY A 9 0.19 -18.04 44.86
C GLY A 9 0.75 -18.83 43.67
N HIS A 10 -0.02 -19.02 42.60
CA HIS A 10 0.33 -19.83 41.45
C HIS A 10 0.33 -18.99 40.17
N LEU A 11 1.28 -19.27 39.27
CA LEU A 11 1.27 -18.74 37.91
C LEU A 11 0.35 -19.64 37.06
N TYR A 12 -0.73 -19.05 36.57
CA TYR A 12 -1.58 -19.55 35.49
C TYR A 12 -1.11 -18.93 34.18
N ALA A 13 -1.40 -19.54 33.04
CA ALA A 13 -1.22 -18.83 31.77
C ALA A 13 -2.21 -17.65 31.71
N ALA A 14 -1.83 -16.51 31.12
CA ALA A 14 -2.65 -15.31 31.15
C ALA A 14 -3.96 -15.51 30.40
N ARG A 15 -5.09 -15.23 31.05
CA ARG A 15 -6.36 -15.03 30.37
C ARG A 15 -6.37 -13.67 29.70
N LEU A 16 -5.75 -13.59 28.51
CA LEU A 16 -6.31 -12.69 27.50
C LEU A 16 -7.80 -13.03 27.38
N GLY A 17 -8.66 -12.01 27.23
CA GLY A 17 -10.05 -12.19 26.84
C GLY A 17 -10.18 -13.23 25.73
N THR A 18 -11.34 -13.89 25.70
CA THR A 18 -11.69 -15.06 24.88
C THR A 18 -10.98 -15.06 23.54
N THR A 19 -10.50 -16.23 23.10
CA THR A 19 -9.88 -16.44 21.78
C THR A 19 -10.62 -15.60 20.73
N PRO A 20 -9.89 -14.85 19.87
CA PRO A 20 -10.55 -14.00 18.90
C PRO A 20 -11.58 -14.81 18.13
N SER A 21 -12.79 -14.27 18.04
CA SER A 21 -13.86 -14.90 17.29
C SER A 21 -13.38 -15.10 15.86
N ARG A 22 -13.54 -16.32 15.32
CA ARG A 22 -13.11 -16.66 13.95
C ARG A 22 -13.85 -15.83 12.89
N GLU A 23 -14.98 -15.25 13.28
CA GLU A 23 -15.81 -14.38 12.48
C GLU A 23 -15.98 -13.05 13.21
N VAL A 24 -15.72 -11.96 12.50
CA VAL A 24 -15.89 -10.60 13.00
C VAL A 24 -17.35 -10.20 12.80
N ASP A 25 -17.95 -9.61 13.83
CA ASP A 25 -19.32 -9.13 13.78
C ASP A 25 -19.50 -8.10 12.63
N PRO A 26 -20.55 -8.19 11.79
CA PRO A 26 -20.85 -7.19 10.79
C PRO A 26 -20.88 -5.75 11.32
N GLU A 27 -21.39 -5.50 12.53
CA GLU A 27 -21.40 -4.15 13.13
C GLU A 27 -19.97 -3.65 13.41
N VAL A 28 -19.06 -4.56 13.78
CA VAL A 28 -17.64 -4.24 13.96
C VAL A 28 -17.00 -3.94 12.60
N MET A 29 -17.36 -4.66 11.54
CA MET A 29 -16.87 -4.39 10.20
C MET A 29 -17.36 -3.03 9.66
N ASP A 30 -18.57 -2.60 10.02
CA ASP A 30 -19.07 -1.25 9.72
C ASP A 30 -18.26 -0.18 10.46
N ALA A 31 -17.96 -0.39 11.74
CA ALA A 31 -17.08 0.52 12.50
C ALA A 31 -15.65 0.57 11.92
N VAL A 32 -15.13 -0.56 11.45
CA VAL A 32 -13.85 -0.65 10.72
C VAL A 32 -13.90 0.14 9.42
N ARG A 33 -15.01 0.08 8.67
CA ARG A 33 -15.21 0.87 7.45
C ARG A 33 -15.16 2.37 7.74
N ASP A 34 -15.86 2.82 8.78
CA ASP A 34 -15.88 4.23 9.17
C ASP A 34 -14.50 4.74 9.61
N SER A 35 -13.69 3.85 10.20
CA SER A 35 -12.34 4.15 10.70
C SER A 35 -11.21 3.75 9.74
N VAL A 36 -11.52 3.36 8.50
CA VAL A 36 -10.58 2.64 7.62
C VAL A 36 -9.31 3.44 7.31
N LEU A 37 -9.40 4.77 7.23
CA LEU A 37 -8.24 5.63 6.95
C LEU A 37 -7.27 5.69 8.13
N GLU A 38 -7.79 5.62 9.36
CA GLU A 38 -6.98 5.54 10.57
C GLU A 38 -6.27 4.19 10.66
N ILE A 39 -6.99 3.11 10.31
CA ILE A 39 -6.48 1.73 10.26
C ILE A 39 -5.33 1.60 9.27
N VAL A 40 -5.48 2.14 8.07
CA VAL A 40 -4.41 2.14 7.05
C VAL A 40 -3.23 3.00 7.49
N GLY A 41 -3.44 4.01 8.33
CA GLY A 41 -2.38 4.84 8.92
C GLY A 41 -1.57 5.65 7.90
N ARG A 42 -2.03 5.75 6.64
CA ARG A 42 -1.38 6.52 5.57
C ARG A 42 -2.22 7.76 5.24
N PRO A 43 -1.57 8.88 4.87
CA PRO A 43 -2.28 10.06 4.43
C PRO A 43 -2.93 9.77 3.08
N LEU A 44 -4.21 9.42 3.09
CA LEU A 44 -5.02 9.23 1.89
C LEU A 44 -6.11 10.30 1.84
N PHE A 45 -6.31 10.86 0.65
CA PHE A 45 -7.39 11.80 0.37
C PHE A 45 -8.65 11.04 -0.08
N PRO A 46 -9.71 10.97 0.74
CA PRO A 46 -10.92 10.23 0.38
C PRO A 46 -11.68 10.95 -0.74
N VAL A 47 -12.08 10.21 -1.77
CA VAL A 47 -12.87 10.74 -2.89
C VAL A 47 -14.34 10.33 -2.75
N GLN A 48 -14.61 9.03 -2.76
CA GLN A 48 -15.99 8.52 -2.80
C GLN A 48 -16.04 7.07 -2.32
N TRP A 49 -16.99 6.75 -1.45
CA TRP A 49 -17.38 5.37 -1.16
C TRP A 49 -18.26 4.82 -2.29
N GLN A 50 -17.95 3.60 -2.71
CA GLN A 50 -18.66 2.80 -3.69
C GLN A 50 -19.08 1.49 -3.04
N GLY A 51 -20.30 1.05 -3.33
CA GLY A 51 -20.90 -0.14 -2.72
C GLY A 51 -22.10 0.21 -1.81
N SER A 52 -23.12 -0.64 -1.89
CA SER A 52 -24.37 -0.70 -1.11
C SER A 52 -25.35 0.48 -1.13
N GLU A 53 -25.39 1.32 -2.16
CA GLU A 53 -26.52 2.24 -2.38
C GLU A 53 -27.14 1.99 -3.75
N GLY A 54 -27.96 0.94 -3.86
CA GLY A 54 -28.74 0.65 -5.05
C GLY A 54 -29.53 -0.65 -4.96
N THR A 55 -30.79 -0.63 -5.40
CA THR A 55 -31.74 -1.77 -5.45
C THR A 55 -31.27 -2.95 -6.32
N HIS A 56 -30.09 -2.86 -6.94
CA HIS A 56 -29.46 -3.88 -7.78
C HIS A 56 -28.04 -4.26 -7.32
N ALA A 57 -27.59 -3.79 -6.15
CA ALA A 57 -26.34 -4.24 -5.57
C ALA A 57 -26.45 -5.75 -5.27
N ALA A 58 -25.55 -6.55 -5.83
CA ALA A 58 -25.45 -7.95 -5.44
C ALA A 58 -25.16 -8.01 -3.93
N PRO A 59 -25.73 -8.96 -3.15
CA PRO A 59 -25.67 -8.99 -1.68
C PRO A 59 -24.26 -9.15 -1.04
N ALA A 60 -23.19 -8.98 -1.80
CA ALA A 60 -21.82 -9.24 -1.37
C ALA A 60 -20.78 -8.30 -2.02
N GLU A 61 -21.18 -7.16 -2.60
CA GLU A 61 -20.18 -6.20 -3.08
C GLU A 61 -19.46 -5.53 -1.90
N PRO A 62 -18.11 -5.54 -1.86
CA PRO A 62 -17.36 -4.89 -0.79
C PRO A 62 -17.65 -3.40 -0.72
N HIS A 63 -17.58 -2.86 0.51
CA HIS A 63 -17.48 -1.43 0.70
C HIS A 63 -16.10 -0.98 0.23
N ARG A 64 -16.08 -0.13 -0.79
CA ARG A 64 -14.85 0.31 -1.44
C ARG A 64 -14.74 1.83 -1.40
N LEU A 65 -13.66 2.34 -0.84
CA LEU A 65 -13.32 3.75 -0.90
C LEU A 65 -12.34 3.98 -2.05
N VAL A 66 -12.72 4.85 -2.99
CA VAL A 66 -11.77 5.46 -3.93
C VAL A 66 -11.10 6.63 -3.22
N ALA A 67 -9.78 6.65 -3.24
CA ALA A 67 -8.97 7.69 -2.61
C ALA A 67 -7.78 8.06 -3.52
N MET A 68 -7.07 9.11 -3.13
CA MET A 68 -5.79 9.49 -3.74
C MET A 68 -4.69 9.50 -2.69
N ASP A 69 -3.53 8.96 -3.00
CA ASP A 69 -2.34 9.16 -2.17
C ASP A 69 -1.74 10.56 -2.42
N PRO A 70 -0.78 11.04 -1.62
CA PRO A 70 -0.24 12.39 -1.76
C PRO A 70 0.55 12.62 -3.06
N SER A 71 1.00 11.56 -3.73
CA SER A 71 1.64 11.62 -5.04
C SER A 71 0.63 11.93 -6.16
N GLY A 72 -0.66 11.80 -5.86
CA GLY A 72 -1.76 11.92 -6.83
C GLY A 72 -2.14 10.59 -7.46
N GLN A 73 -1.59 9.48 -6.97
CA GLN A 73 -1.97 8.15 -7.43
C GLN A 73 -3.37 7.81 -6.92
N VAL A 74 -4.23 7.31 -7.80
CA VAL A 74 -5.54 6.78 -7.39
C VAL A 74 -5.35 5.42 -6.73
N VAL A 75 -5.91 5.28 -5.54
CA VAL A 75 -5.85 4.07 -4.72
C VAL A 75 -7.27 3.59 -4.37
N SER A 76 -7.38 2.29 -4.14
CA SER A 76 -8.61 1.63 -3.73
C SER A 76 -8.41 1.04 -2.34
N VAL A 77 -9.34 1.34 -1.41
CA VAL A 77 -9.39 0.71 -0.09
C VAL A 77 -10.67 -0.13 -0.04
N GLU A 78 -10.55 -1.44 0.15
CA GLU A 78 -11.68 -2.37 0.19
C GLU A 78 -11.83 -2.96 1.60
N VAL A 79 -13.06 -2.98 2.12
CA VAL A 79 -13.42 -3.60 3.40
C VAL A 79 -14.27 -4.83 3.13
N LEU A 80 -13.82 -5.99 3.61
CA LEU A 80 -14.38 -7.32 3.33
C LEU A 80 -14.60 -8.10 4.63
N GLY A 81 -15.66 -8.90 4.70
CA GLY A 81 -15.81 -9.85 5.81
C GLY A 81 -14.77 -10.98 5.77
N ALA A 82 -14.48 -11.50 4.58
CA ALA A 82 -13.48 -12.53 4.34
C ALA A 82 -12.79 -12.33 2.99
N LEU A 83 -11.53 -12.73 2.92
CA LEU A 83 -10.69 -12.70 1.73
C LEU A 83 -10.31 -14.13 1.31
N ASP A 84 -10.75 -14.49 0.11
CA ASP A 84 -10.51 -15.75 -0.58
C ASP A 84 -10.01 -15.50 -2.01
N SER A 85 -9.73 -16.56 -2.77
CA SER A 85 -9.16 -16.43 -4.13
C SER A 85 -10.06 -15.61 -5.07
N VAL A 86 -11.39 -15.75 -4.96
CA VAL A 86 -12.35 -15.06 -5.83
C VAL A 86 -12.41 -13.59 -5.51
N SER A 87 -12.54 -13.24 -4.23
CA SER A 87 -12.59 -11.87 -3.74
C SER A 87 -11.27 -11.13 -3.95
N LEU A 88 -10.12 -11.80 -3.79
CA LEU A 88 -8.79 -11.24 -4.10
C LEU A 88 -8.66 -10.86 -5.57
N VAL A 89 -8.98 -11.77 -6.49
CA VAL A 89 -8.94 -11.49 -7.94
C VAL A 89 -9.92 -10.37 -8.30
N ALA A 90 -11.11 -10.38 -7.72
CA ALA A 90 -12.10 -9.34 -7.94
C ALA A 90 -11.62 -7.96 -7.43
N ALA A 91 -10.96 -7.91 -6.27
CA ALA A 91 -10.37 -6.70 -5.70
C ALA A 91 -9.24 -6.15 -6.56
N LEU A 92 -8.35 -7.01 -7.05
CA LEU A 92 -7.28 -6.63 -7.98
C LEU A 92 -7.83 -6.08 -9.29
N ALA A 93 -8.81 -6.74 -9.89
CA ALA A 93 -9.45 -6.29 -11.12
C ALA A 93 -10.16 -4.93 -10.93
N ARG A 94 -10.84 -4.75 -9.80
CA ARG A 94 -11.47 -3.49 -9.40
C ARG A 94 -10.44 -2.38 -9.20
N SER A 95 -9.36 -2.65 -8.47
CA SER A 95 -8.25 -1.72 -8.26
C SER A 95 -7.64 -1.29 -9.58
N GLY A 96 -7.42 -2.22 -10.52
CA GLY A 96 -6.93 -1.92 -11.86
C GLY A 96 -7.83 -0.97 -12.66
N ARG A 97 -9.16 -1.08 -12.52
CA ARG A 97 -10.11 -0.13 -13.14
C ARG A 97 -10.08 1.24 -12.44
N THR A 98 -10.12 1.25 -11.11
CA THR A 98 -10.04 2.48 -10.30
C THR A 98 -8.75 3.26 -10.57
N ALA A 99 -7.65 2.54 -10.74
CA ALA A 99 -6.33 3.05 -11.10
C ALA A 99 -6.29 3.83 -12.42
N GLY A 100 -7.24 3.60 -13.32
CA GLY A 100 -7.35 4.29 -14.61
C GLY A 100 -8.18 5.57 -14.57
N LEU A 101 -8.78 5.91 -13.43
CA LEU A 101 -9.62 7.10 -13.29
C LEU A 101 -8.80 8.39 -13.41
N GLY A 102 -9.26 9.30 -14.25
CA GLY A 102 -8.65 10.60 -14.44
C GLY A 102 -9.12 11.62 -13.42
N TRP A 103 -8.45 12.77 -13.40
CA TRP A 103 -8.82 13.91 -12.56
C TRP A 103 -10.30 14.33 -12.73
N VAL A 104 -10.80 14.31 -13.97
CA VAL A 104 -12.19 14.68 -14.28
C VAL A 104 -13.17 13.68 -13.66
N ASP A 105 -12.89 12.38 -13.75
CA ASP A 105 -13.74 11.33 -13.17
C ASP A 105 -13.78 11.46 -11.65
N LEU A 106 -12.62 11.68 -11.01
CA LEU A 106 -12.51 11.86 -9.56
C LEU A 106 -13.27 13.10 -9.08
N ALA A 107 -13.12 14.21 -9.80
CA ALA A 107 -13.82 15.46 -9.50
C ALA A 107 -15.34 15.34 -9.68
N ALA A 108 -15.80 14.53 -10.63
CA ALA A 108 -17.21 14.24 -10.87
C ALA A 108 -17.81 13.32 -9.81
N MET A 109 -17.04 12.36 -9.29
CA MET A 109 -17.49 11.49 -8.20
C MET A 109 -17.52 12.20 -6.85
N TYR A 110 -16.68 13.21 -6.62
CA TYR A 110 -16.53 13.81 -5.30
C TYR A 110 -17.86 14.43 -4.79
N PRO A 111 -18.38 14.05 -3.61
CA PRO A 111 -19.74 14.42 -3.16
C PRO A 111 -20.02 15.93 -3.13
N ARG A 112 -19.00 16.73 -2.84
CA ARG A 112 -19.10 18.20 -2.74
C ARG A 112 -18.83 18.91 -4.08
N GLY A 113 -18.67 18.15 -5.16
CA GLY A 113 -18.46 18.60 -6.52
C GLY A 113 -17.01 19.01 -6.85
N ALA A 114 -16.75 19.18 -8.15
CA ALA A 114 -15.42 19.40 -8.70
C ALA A 114 -14.68 20.62 -8.14
N GLY A 115 -15.40 21.71 -7.84
CA GLY A 115 -14.81 22.92 -7.27
C GLY A 115 -14.31 22.71 -5.84
N ALA A 116 -15.00 21.91 -5.05
CA ALA A 116 -14.59 21.55 -3.70
C ALA A 116 -13.44 20.54 -3.73
N PHE A 117 -13.51 19.55 -4.62
CA PHE A 117 -12.44 18.57 -4.83
C PHE A 117 -11.07 19.22 -5.04
N ARG A 118 -10.97 20.20 -5.96
CA ARG A 118 -9.70 20.89 -6.23
C ARG A 118 -9.16 21.66 -5.01
N ARG A 119 -10.02 22.33 -4.25
CA ARG A 119 -9.60 23.09 -3.06
C ARG A 119 -9.09 22.16 -1.97
N ASP A 120 -9.85 21.12 -1.68
CA ASP A 120 -9.51 20.16 -0.63
C ASP A 120 -8.28 19.33 -0.97
N TRP A 121 -8.14 18.92 -2.23
CA TRP A 121 -6.94 18.25 -2.70
C TRP A 121 -5.68 19.11 -2.53
N ASN A 122 -5.77 20.41 -2.86
CA ASN A 122 -4.65 21.32 -2.67
C ASN A 122 -4.31 21.48 -1.18
N ALA A 123 -5.32 21.70 -0.32
CA ALA A 123 -5.12 21.81 1.12
C ALA A 123 -4.50 20.54 1.73
N PHE A 124 -4.94 19.36 1.26
CA PHE A 124 -4.38 18.08 1.66
C PHE A 124 -2.91 17.93 1.24
N ARG A 125 -2.53 18.35 0.03
CA ARG A 125 -1.12 18.29 -0.40
C ARG A 125 -0.24 19.28 0.35
N GLU A 126 -0.77 20.46 0.67
CA GLU A 126 -0.05 21.51 1.40
C GLU A 126 0.24 21.12 2.85
N SER A 127 -0.53 20.20 3.44
CA SER A 127 -0.30 19.70 4.80
C SER A 127 0.76 18.61 4.90
N LEU A 128 1.29 18.13 3.77
CA LEU A 128 2.18 16.98 3.69
C LEU A 128 3.61 17.37 3.28
N PRO A 129 4.62 16.54 3.64
CA PRO A 129 6.00 16.79 3.24
C PRO A 129 6.16 16.87 1.71
N PRO A 130 7.13 17.66 1.21
CA PRO A 130 7.39 17.76 -0.21
C PRO A 130 7.89 16.42 -0.78
N ARG A 131 7.46 16.10 -2.01
CA ARG A 131 7.84 14.89 -2.79
C ARG A 131 7.45 13.56 -2.14
N PRO A 132 6.14 13.29 -1.97
CA PRO A 132 5.68 12.00 -1.51
C PRO A 132 6.02 10.88 -2.49
N ILE A 133 6.40 9.72 -1.95
CA ILE A 133 6.62 8.50 -2.73
C ILE A 133 5.25 7.79 -2.87
N PRO A 134 4.90 7.31 -4.07
CA PRO A 134 3.65 6.58 -4.28
C PRO A 134 3.54 5.34 -3.39
N GLY A 135 2.35 5.10 -2.83
CA GLY A 135 2.07 3.96 -1.97
C GLY A 135 1.51 2.73 -2.71
N PRO A 136 1.03 1.72 -1.97
CA PRO A 136 0.16 0.67 -2.50
C PRO A 136 -1.07 1.25 -3.21
N ARG A 137 -1.49 0.55 -4.26
CA ARG A 137 -2.69 0.90 -5.05
C ARG A 137 -3.96 0.24 -4.52
N LEU A 138 -3.79 -0.86 -3.80
CA LEU A 138 -4.87 -1.61 -3.19
C LEU A 138 -4.56 -1.83 -1.71
N TYR A 139 -5.48 -1.37 -0.87
CA TYR A 139 -5.53 -1.68 0.55
C TYR A 139 -6.74 -2.59 0.77
N VAL A 140 -6.55 -3.73 1.42
CA VAL A 140 -7.64 -4.63 1.78
C VAL A 140 -7.69 -4.76 3.29
N VAL A 141 -8.83 -4.42 3.89
CA VAL A 141 -9.09 -4.62 5.31
C VAL A 141 -10.13 -5.73 5.41
N THR A 142 -9.77 -6.86 6.04
CA THR A 142 -10.61 -8.05 6.05
C THR A 142 -10.72 -8.70 7.42
N GLY A 143 -11.91 -9.22 7.75
CA GLY A 143 -12.15 -9.96 9.00
C GLY A 143 -11.56 -11.37 9.03
N ALA A 144 -11.30 -11.96 7.86
CA ALA A 144 -10.65 -13.27 7.76
C ALA A 144 -9.84 -13.40 6.47
N ILE A 145 -8.74 -14.15 6.51
CA ILE A 145 -7.94 -14.50 5.34
C ILE A 145 -7.91 -16.02 5.17
N HIS A 146 -8.46 -16.50 4.05
CA HIS A 146 -8.48 -17.92 3.72
C HIS A 146 -7.06 -18.44 3.41
N HIS A 147 -6.80 -19.71 3.72
CA HIS A 147 -5.46 -20.28 3.67
C HIS A 147 -4.87 -20.36 2.25
N ASP A 148 -5.74 -20.49 1.25
CA ASP A 148 -5.38 -20.62 -0.17
C ASP A 148 -4.75 -19.34 -0.74
N VAL A 149 -5.14 -18.17 -0.24
CA VAL A 149 -4.64 -16.88 -0.71
C VAL A 149 -3.39 -16.39 -0.01
N ARG A 150 -3.03 -16.94 1.17
CA ARG A 150 -1.87 -16.48 1.93
C ARG A 150 -0.56 -16.50 1.11
N PRO A 151 -0.22 -17.57 0.36
CA PRO A 151 0.98 -17.57 -0.49
C PRO A 151 0.95 -16.49 -1.59
N ALA A 152 -0.23 -16.20 -2.15
CA ALA A 152 -0.38 -15.15 -3.15
C ALA A 152 -0.19 -13.76 -2.54
N LEU A 153 -0.70 -13.54 -1.33
CA LEU A 153 -0.56 -12.27 -0.62
C LEU A 153 0.88 -11.98 -0.20
N GLU A 154 1.65 -13.01 0.17
CA GLU A 154 3.10 -12.88 0.42
C GLU A 154 3.84 -12.37 -0.82
N MET A 155 3.51 -12.88 -2.01
CA MET A 155 4.11 -12.41 -3.28
C MET A 155 3.65 -11.01 -3.67
N LEU A 156 2.43 -10.62 -3.28
CA LEU A 156 1.83 -9.33 -3.63
C LEU A 156 2.23 -8.19 -2.69
N ALA A 157 2.77 -8.49 -1.51
CA ALA A 157 3.14 -7.48 -0.51
C ALA A 157 4.08 -6.40 -1.07
N ASP A 158 5.02 -6.79 -1.94
CA ASP A 158 5.95 -5.86 -2.61
C ASP A 158 5.42 -5.32 -3.95
N SER A 159 4.23 -5.75 -4.37
CA SER A 159 3.62 -5.45 -5.67
C SER A 159 2.53 -4.36 -5.60
N GLY A 160 2.51 -3.58 -4.52
CA GLY A 160 1.55 -2.48 -4.35
C GLY A 160 0.18 -2.91 -3.82
N VAL A 161 0.12 -4.03 -3.09
CA VAL A 161 -1.05 -4.49 -2.35
C VAL A 161 -0.70 -4.57 -0.86
N GLU A 162 -1.52 -3.98 -0.01
CA GLU A 162 -1.36 -4.04 1.45
C GLU A 162 -2.64 -4.62 2.06
N VAL A 163 -2.49 -5.59 2.96
CA VAL A 163 -3.62 -6.30 3.57
C VAL A 163 -3.55 -6.19 5.08
N TYR A 164 -4.69 -5.87 5.69
CA TYR A 164 -4.91 -5.75 7.11
C TYR A 164 -5.93 -6.82 7.52
N GLU A 165 -5.56 -7.68 8.46
CA GLU A 165 -6.44 -8.69 9.05
C GLU A 165 -6.99 -8.17 10.38
N VAL A 166 -8.32 -8.14 10.48
CA VAL A 166 -9.08 -7.66 11.63
C VAL A 166 -9.50 -8.86 12.48
N ALA A 167 -9.16 -8.84 13.77
CA ALA A 167 -9.58 -9.84 14.73
C ALA A 167 -10.38 -9.18 15.86
N GLN A 168 -11.55 -9.74 16.18
CA GLN A 168 -12.38 -9.28 17.28
C GLN A 168 -12.08 -10.05 18.55
N ARG A 169 -11.92 -9.35 19.67
CA ARG A 169 -11.73 -9.94 21.00
C ARG A 169 -12.74 -9.38 21.99
N GLU A 170 -13.41 -10.26 22.72
CA GLU A 170 -14.24 -9.85 23.84
C GLU A 170 -13.38 -9.78 25.11
N SER A 171 -13.46 -8.66 25.80
CA SER A 171 -12.93 -8.55 27.15
C SER A 171 -13.92 -9.09 28.16
N THR A 172 -13.38 -9.56 29.29
CA THR A 172 -14.16 -10.03 30.45
C THR A 172 -15.12 -8.97 31.00
N ASP A 173 -14.86 -7.69 30.71
CA ASP A 173 -15.72 -6.55 31.07
C ASP A 173 -16.87 -6.27 30.07
N GLY A 174 -17.08 -7.14 29.07
CA GLY A 174 -18.12 -6.98 28.05
C GLY A 174 -17.80 -5.94 26.98
N ARG A 175 -16.56 -5.46 26.92
CA ARG A 175 -16.07 -4.54 25.87
C ARG A 175 -15.50 -5.33 24.70
N THR A 176 -15.80 -4.86 23.49
CA THR A 176 -15.21 -5.40 22.25
C THR A 176 -13.93 -4.67 21.91
N PHE A 177 -12.86 -5.43 21.72
CA PHE A 177 -11.56 -4.96 21.24
C PHE A 177 -11.34 -5.44 19.81
N VAL A 178 -10.77 -4.59 18.97
CA VAL A 178 -10.44 -4.91 17.58
C VAL A 178 -8.92 -4.87 17.45
N GLU A 179 -8.34 -6.00 17.07
CA GLU A 179 -6.92 -6.16 16.79
C GLU A 179 -6.71 -6.10 15.27
N ILE A 180 -5.76 -5.28 14.83
CA ILE A 180 -5.43 -5.11 13.41
C ILE A 180 -4.00 -5.59 13.21
N THR A 181 -3.82 -6.49 12.26
CA THR A 181 -2.50 -7.05 11.93
C THR A 181 -2.20 -6.87 10.45
N GLU A 182 -0.92 -6.71 10.12
CA GLU A 182 -0.41 -6.60 8.74
C GLU A 182 0.37 -7.88 8.38
N PRO A 183 -0.32 -9.00 8.08
CA PRO A 183 0.30 -10.33 8.08
C PRO A 183 1.42 -10.52 7.05
N PHE A 184 1.43 -9.75 5.96
CA PHE A 184 2.37 -9.92 4.85
C PHE A 184 3.39 -8.81 4.73
N ARG A 185 3.34 -7.82 5.63
CA ARG A 185 4.29 -6.72 5.57
C ARG A 185 5.62 -7.16 6.16
N VAL A 186 6.62 -7.30 5.30
CA VAL A 186 7.99 -7.53 5.75
C VAL A 186 8.50 -6.24 6.39
N THR A 187 8.35 -6.12 7.70
CA THR A 187 9.12 -5.14 8.47
C THR A 187 10.56 -5.64 8.45
N ILE A 188 11.36 -5.18 7.50
CA ILE A 188 12.80 -5.32 7.62
C ILE A 188 13.16 -4.52 8.88
N PRO A 189 13.63 -5.14 9.97
CA PRO A 189 14.17 -4.36 11.07
C PRO A 189 15.31 -3.57 10.47
N THR A 190 15.14 -2.27 10.31
CA THR A 190 16.23 -1.40 9.90
C THR A 190 17.39 -1.68 10.85
N VAL A 191 18.60 -1.75 10.31
CA VAL A 191 19.83 -2.09 11.06
C VAL A 191 19.95 -1.27 12.35
N SER A 192 19.31 -0.10 12.46
CA SER A 192 19.15 0.65 13.72
C SER A 192 18.54 -0.14 14.90
N ALA A 193 17.57 -1.02 14.69
CA ALA A 193 16.99 -1.82 15.79
C ALA A 193 17.96 -2.93 16.25
N VAL A 194 18.64 -3.58 15.31
CA VAL A 194 19.67 -4.60 15.61
C VAL A 194 20.94 -3.96 16.18
N ALA A 195 21.29 -2.76 15.71
CA ALA A 195 22.38 -1.94 16.25
C ALA A 195 22.05 -1.40 17.64
N ALA A 196 20.81 -0.99 17.91
CA ALA A 196 20.36 -0.60 19.25
C ALA A 196 20.38 -1.78 20.23
N LEU A 197 19.99 -2.98 19.78
CA LEU A 197 20.08 -4.21 20.58
C LEU A 197 21.52 -4.70 20.78
N SER A 198 22.41 -4.45 19.81
CA SER A 198 23.84 -4.82 19.89
C SER A 198 24.67 -3.79 20.67
N ALA A 199 24.27 -2.52 20.68
CA ALA A 199 24.90 -1.43 21.43
C ALA A 199 24.75 -1.61 22.96
N GLY A 200 23.79 -2.43 23.41
CA GLY A 200 23.63 -2.79 24.81
C GLY A 200 24.67 -3.79 25.34
N HIS A 201 25.57 -4.33 24.50
CA HIS A 201 26.46 -5.43 24.92
C HIS A 201 27.96 -5.24 24.71
N ARG A 202 28.45 -4.19 24.02
CA ARG A 202 29.90 -3.87 23.96
C ARG A 202 30.15 -2.38 23.73
N PRO A 203 30.70 -1.63 24.70
CA PRO A 203 31.10 -0.24 24.49
C PRO A 203 32.41 -0.08 23.69
N ASP A 204 33.07 -1.18 23.31
CA ASP A 204 34.44 -1.16 22.76
C ASP A 204 34.53 -1.26 21.21
N LEU A 205 33.42 -1.01 20.51
CA LEU A 205 33.40 -1.03 19.03
C LEU A 205 33.03 0.31 18.39
N VAL A 206 32.91 1.39 19.17
CA VAL A 206 32.56 2.73 18.65
C VAL A 206 33.77 3.46 18.02
N ALA A 207 34.92 2.79 17.88
CA ALA A 207 36.11 3.36 17.24
C ALA A 207 36.53 2.56 16.01
N VAL A 208 35.66 2.42 15.01
CA VAL A 208 36.07 2.04 13.65
C VAL A 208 35.58 3.08 12.66
N GLY A 209 36.35 4.17 12.62
CA GLY A 209 36.70 5.02 11.48
C GLY A 209 35.66 5.28 10.38
N ASP A 210 35.20 6.54 10.36
CA ASP A 210 34.60 7.25 9.21
C ASP A 210 35.29 6.97 7.85
N GLU A 211 36.57 6.57 7.85
CA GLU A 211 37.32 6.32 6.61
C GLU A 211 36.81 5.14 5.77
N GLN A 212 36.20 4.10 6.35
CA GLN A 212 35.73 2.96 5.54
C GLN A 212 34.39 3.24 4.84
N VAL A 213 33.51 4.03 5.47
CA VAL A 213 32.25 4.49 4.87
C VAL A 213 32.54 5.51 3.77
N GLN A 214 33.51 6.41 3.98
CA GLN A 214 33.92 7.37 2.96
C GLN A 214 34.50 6.68 1.73
N ARG A 215 35.26 5.58 1.90
CA ARG A 215 35.86 4.82 0.79
C ARG A 215 34.82 4.15 -0.10
N VAL A 216 33.72 3.67 0.49
CA VAL A 216 32.57 3.09 -0.26
C VAL A 216 31.79 4.19 -0.99
N LEU A 217 31.66 5.38 -0.40
CA LEU A 217 31.00 6.53 -1.03
C LEU A 217 31.84 7.15 -2.18
N THR A 218 33.17 7.16 -2.09
CA THR A 218 34.06 7.66 -3.17
C THR A 218 34.36 6.65 -4.28
N ALA A 219 33.91 5.39 -4.16
CA ALA A 219 34.12 4.35 -5.18
C ALA A 219 33.02 4.30 -6.25
N ILE A 220 32.10 5.27 -6.27
CA ILE A 220 31.17 5.47 -7.39
C ILE A 220 31.95 6.24 -8.47
N PRO A 221 32.25 5.65 -9.64
CA PRO A 221 32.89 6.40 -10.72
C PRO A 221 31.91 7.45 -11.26
N ASP A 222 32.37 8.71 -11.27
CA ASP A 222 31.74 9.82 -11.97
C ASP A 222 31.54 9.50 -13.46
N GLY A 223 30.44 9.99 -14.02
CA GLY A 223 30.05 9.77 -15.41
C GLY A 223 31.16 10.06 -16.42
N GLY A 224 31.51 9.03 -17.20
CA GLY A 224 32.26 9.15 -18.44
C GLY A 224 31.32 9.17 -19.64
N ALA A 225 31.41 10.21 -20.47
CA ALA A 225 30.65 10.41 -21.70
C ALA A 225 30.75 9.22 -22.70
N PRO A 226 29.75 9.03 -23.58
CA PRO A 226 29.81 7.99 -24.60
C PRO A 226 30.92 8.28 -25.62
N VAL A 227 31.89 7.37 -25.69
CA VAL A 227 32.91 7.30 -26.75
C VAL A 227 32.22 6.90 -28.07
N GLY A 228 32.26 7.78 -29.06
CA GLY A 228 31.75 7.51 -30.41
C GLY A 228 32.68 6.58 -31.20
N PRO A 229 32.15 5.74 -32.12
CA PRO A 229 32.98 5.00 -33.05
C PRO A 229 33.28 5.86 -34.29
N GLU A 230 34.54 6.28 -34.46
CA GLU A 230 35.04 6.84 -35.73
C GLU A 230 35.80 5.75 -36.49
N GLY A 231 35.35 5.48 -37.72
CA GLY A 231 35.98 4.51 -38.61
C GLY A 231 35.10 4.14 -39.81
N ALA A 232 34.75 5.13 -40.64
CA ALA A 232 34.18 4.88 -41.97
C ALA A 232 35.30 4.92 -43.04
N PRO A 233 35.25 4.09 -44.10
CA PRO A 233 35.76 4.50 -45.39
C PRO A 233 34.65 5.18 -46.19
N ARG A 234 34.96 6.38 -46.70
CA ARG A 234 34.11 7.17 -47.60
C ARG A 234 34.10 6.57 -49.00
N VAL A 235 32.93 6.59 -49.65
CA VAL A 235 32.82 6.80 -51.10
C VAL A 235 31.72 7.84 -51.33
N SER A 236 32.15 9.05 -51.70
CA SER A 236 31.40 10.13 -52.39
C SER A 236 30.91 9.61 -53.75
N ASP A 237 29.95 10.15 -54.49
CA ASP A 237 29.06 11.30 -54.47
C ASP A 237 28.11 11.09 -55.67
N GLY A 238 27.06 11.90 -55.79
CA GLY A 238 26.62 12.33 -57.12
C GLY A 238 25.18 12.01 -57.56
N GLY A 239 24.30 13.00 -57.38
CA GLY A 239 23.40 13.43 -58.46
C GLY A 239 21.91 13.12 -58.32
N ALA A 240 21.15 14.10 -57.82
CA ALA A 240 19.74 14.30 -58.18
C ALA A 240 19.63 14.91 -59.61
N PRO A 241 18.45 15.31 -60.14
CA PRO A 241 17.04 15.07 -59.77
C PRO A 241 16.19 14.59 -60.99
N VAL A 242 14.85 14.68 -60.91
CA VAL A 242 13.85 14.98 -61.97
C VAL A 242 12.60 14.07 -61.86
N GLY A 243 11.44 14.65 -61.51
CA GLY A 243 10.09 14.06 -61.76
C GLY A 243 9.66 14.27 -63.22
N PRO A 244 8.37 14.19 -63.63
CA PRO A 244 7.14 13.90 -62.88
C PRO A 244 6.22 12.86 -63.60
N GLU A 245 5.01 12.69 -63.06
CA GLU A 245 3.75 12.51 -63.81
C GLU A 245 3.35 11.11 -64.37
N GLY A 246 2.08 10.74 -64.11
CA GLY A 246 1.32 9.85 -65.00
C GLY A 246 0.68 8.60 -64.38
N ALA A 247 -0.57 8.72 -63.91
CA ALA A 247 -1.60 7.67 -64.12
C ALA A 247 -1.85 7.51 -65.64
N PRO A 248 -2.60 6.52 -66.21
CA PRO A 248 -3.59 5.58 -65.64
C PRO A 248 -3.33 4.10 -66.07
N ARG A 249 -4.04 3.08 -65.58
CA ARG A 249 -5.43 2.66 -65.85
C ARG A 249 -5.83 1.55 -64.90
#